data_AF-A0A3E0J1U8-F1
#
_entry.id   AF-A0A3E0J1U8-F1
#
_cell.length_a   1.000
_cell.length_b   1.000
_cell.length_c   1.000
_cell.angle_alpha   90.00
_cell.angle_beta   90.00
_cell.angle_gamma   90.00
#
_symmetry.space_group_name_H-M   'P 1'
#
loop_
_entity.id
_entity.type
_entity.pdbx_description
1 polymer ?
#
loop_
_entity_poly.entity_id
_entity_poly.type
_entity_poly.pdbx_seq_one_letter_code
_entity_poly.pdbx_strand_id
1 'polypeptide(L)' 'MDREALHQQIMTLKGKICAGQLQLHGYDEYLLMQLDKVKDSEDGLVDVSTVSSTLRLFIDATEKMQSPSA' A
#
# COMPACT_ATOMS: atom_id res chain seq x y z
N MET A 1 -7.09 -11.89 1.16
CA MET A 1 -6.11 -11.11 1.94
C MET A 1 -6.75 -10.80 3.27
N ASP A 2 -6.03 -11.02 4.35
CA ASP A 2 -6.50 -10.63 5.68
C ASP A 2 -6.55 -9.10 5.78
N ARG A 3 -7.55 -8.54 6.47
CA ARG A 3 -7.79 -7.09 6.51
C ARG A 3 -6.73 -6.37 7.36
N GLU A 4 -6.23 -7.03 8.40
CA GLU A 4 -5.12 -6.50 9.20
C GLU A 4 -3.83 -6.53 8.39
N ALA A 5 -3.60 -7.63 7.64
CA ALA A 5 -2.46 -7.71 6.72
C ALA A 5 -2.49 -6.59 5.67
N LEU A 6 -3.64 -6.33 5.06
CA LEU A 6 -3.80 -5.24 4.08
C LEU A 6 -3.53 -3.87 4.71
N HIS A 7 -4.03 -3.62 5.91
CA HIS A 7 -3.78 -2.37 6.63
C HIS A 7 -2.26 -2.19 6.90
N GLN A 8 -1.59 -3.23 7.40
CA GLN A 8 -0.14 -3.21 7.64
C GLN A 8 0.67 -2.98 6.37
N GLN A 9 0.27 -3.59 5.25
CA GLN A 9 0.93 -3.40 3.97
C GLN A 9 0.78 -1.97 3.45
N ILE A 10 -0.41 -1.38 3.56
CA ILE A 10 -0.67 0.01 3.17
C ILE A 10 0.17 0.98 4.01
N MET A 11 0.23 0.77 5.33
CA MET A 11 1.03 1.61 6.22
C MET A 11 2.54 1.44 5.95
N THR A 12 2.99 0.22 5.72
CA THR A 12 4.38 -0.07 5.35
C THR A 12 4.75 0.59 4.01
N LEU A 13 3.87 0.52 3.03
CA LEU A 13 4.08 1.12 1.72
C LEU A 13 4.15 2.65 1.81
N LYS A 14 3.20 3.28 2.54
CA LYS A 14 3.26 4.72 2.85
C LYS A 14 4.59 5.10 3.50
N GLY A 15 4.99 4.37 4.54
CA GLY A 15 6.25 4.60 5.24
C GLY A 15 7.49 4.53 4.34
N LYS A 16 7.58 3.51 3.48
CA LYS A 16 8.68 3.32 2.53
C LYS A 16 8.78 4.45 1.51
N ILE A 17 7.65 4.92 0.97
CA ILE A 17 7.64 6.03 0.01
C ILE A 17 8.06 7.33 0.72
N CYS A 18 7.47 7.64 1.88
CA CYS A 18 7.81 8.84 2.65
C CYS A 18 9.28 8.86 3.13
N ALA A 19 9.86 7.69 3.42
CA ALA A 19 11.26 7.55 3.79
C ALA A 19 12.22 7.58 2.59
N GLY A 20 11.72 7.69 1.35
CA GLY A 20 12.53 7.62 0.13
C GLY A 20 13.15 6.25 -0.15
N GLN A 21 12.69 5.20 0.54
CA GLN A 21 13.19 3.82 0.39
C GLN A 21 12.59 3.10 -0.81
N LEU A 22 11.51 3.64 -1.38
CA LEU A 22 10.89 3.14 -2.60
C LEU A 22 10.91 4.26 -3.65
N GLN A 23 11.90 4.24 -4.53
CA GLN A 23 11.97 5.17 -5.67
C GLN A 23 11.14 4.63 -6.83
N LEU A 24 9.89 5.08 -6.90
CA LEU A 24 9.04 4.89 -8.06
C LEU A 24 9.21 6.10 -8.98
N HIS A 25 10.10 5.98 -9.98
CA HIS A 25 10.42 7.07 -10.92
C HIS A 25 9.15 7.77 -11.46
N GLY A 26 8.81 8.92 -10.89
CA GLY A 26 7.67 9.77 -11.29
C GLY A 26 6.27 9.27 -10.90
N TYR A 27 6.16 8.20 -10.10
CA TYR A 27 4.88 7.63 -9.67
C TYR A 27 4.67 7.66 -8.15
N ASP A 28 5.67 8.09 -7.39
CA ASP A 28 5.65 8.26 -5.95
C ASP A 28 4.53 9.21 -5.49
N GLU A 29 4.42 10.40 -6.09
CA GLU A 29 3.36 11.36 -5.77
C GLU A 29 1.96 10.81 -6.10
N TYR A 30 1.84 10.14 -7.26
CA TYR A 30 0.58 9.52 -7.66
C TYR A 30 0.17 8.42 -6.70
N LEU A 31 1.11 7.56 -6.30
CA LEU A 31 0.85 6.45 -5.40
C LEU A 31 0.49 6.94 -3.99
N LEU A 32 1.18 7.96 -3.48
CA LEU A 32 0.81 8.64 -2.23
C LEU A 32 -0.62 9.19 -2.29
N MET A 33 -0.97 9.88 -3.38
CA MET A 33 -2.32 10.40 -3.57
C MET A 33 -3.39 9.28 -3.60
N GLN A 34 -3.06 8.09 -4.14
CA GLN A 34 -3.99 6.95 -4.09
C GLN A 34 -4.08 6.36 -2.69
N LEU A 35 -2.95 6.27 -1.98
CA LEU A 35 -2.89 5.75 -0.61
C LEU A 35 -3.63 6.66 0.38
N ASP A 36 -3.72 7.97 0.14
CA ASP A 36 -4.47 8.92 0.99
C ASP A 36 -5.98 8.91 0.74
N LYS A 37 -6.43 8.30 -0.35
CA LYS A 37 -7.87 8.08 -0.60
C LYS A 37 -8.40 6.85 0.13
N VAL A 38 -7.51 5.99 0.63
CA VAL A 38 -7.87 4.85 1.46
C VAL A 38 -8.35 5.38 2.80
N LYS A 39 -9.59 5.01 3.18
CA LYS A 39 -10.17 5.40 4.45
C LYS A 39 -9.98 4.30 5.48
N ASP A 40 -10.01 4.69 6.74
CA ASP A 40 -10.15 3.77 7.86
C ASP A 40 -11.63 3.52 8.14
N SER A 41 -11.97 2.32 8.58
CA SER A 41 -13.29 2.00 9.12
C SER A 41 -13.34 2.30 10.62
N GLU A 42 -14.49 2.08 11.24
CA GLU A 42 -14.75 2.43 12.65
C GLU A 42 -13.85 1.71 13.65
N ASP A 43 -13.27 0.57 13.27
CA ASP A 43 -12.31 -0.21 14.07
C ASP A 43 -10.85 0.26 13.90
N GLY A 44 -10.61 1.32 13.11
CA GLY A 44 -9.28 1.85 12.83
C GLY A 44 -8.47 1.07 11.80
N LEU A 45 -9.04 0.01 11.21
CA LEU A 45 -8.42 -0.72 10.10
C LEU A 45 -8.87 -0.14 8.75
N VAL A 46 -8.09 -0.42 7.69
CA VAL A 46 -8.42 0.07 6.34
C VAL A 46 -9.80 -0.45 5.91
N ASP A 47 -10.61 0.46 5.37
CA ASP A 47 -11.82 0.15 4.63
C ASP A 47 -11.44 -0.39 3.25
N VAL A 48 -11.55 -1.71 3.13
CA VAL A 48 -11.24 -2.47 1.93
C VAL A 48 -12.02 -1.99 0.70
N SER A 49 -13.22 -1.43 0.88
CA SER A 49 -14.06 -0.93 -0.21
C SER A 49 -13.49 0.32 -0.88
N THR A 50 -12.63 1.06 -0.17
CA THR A 50 -11.96 2.27 -0.67
C THR A 50 -10.62 2.00 -1.35
N VAL A 51 -10.13 0.76 -1.25
CA VAL A 51 -8.87 0.34 -1.88
C VAL A 51 -9.14 0.02 -3.35
N SER A 52 -8.60 0.85 -4.25
CA SER A 52 -8.74 0.64 -5.69
C SER A 52 -8.03 -0.63 -6.16
N SER A 53 -8.53 -1.25 -7.24
CA SER A 53 -7.91 -2.43 -7.85
C SER A 53 -6.46 -2.19 -8.25
N THR A 54 -6.15 -0.99 -8.75
CA THR A 54 -4.78 -0.59 -9.11
C THR A 54 -3.87 -0.55 -7.88
N LEU A 55 -4.35 -0.01 -6.76
CA LEU A 55 -3.57 0.03 -5.52
C LEU A 55 -3.31 -1.37 -4.98
N ARG A 56 -4.29 -2.28 -5.08
CA ARG A 56 -4.08 -3.71 -4.78
C ARG A 56 -2.98 -4.34 -5.63
N LEU A 57 -2.95 -4.07 -6.94
CA LEU A 57 -1.89 -4.59 -7.81
C LEU A 57 -0.51 -4.07 -7.39
N PHE A 58 -0.40 -2.82 -6.98
CA PHE A 58 0.85 -2.27 -6.47
C PHE A 58 1.27 -2.93 -5.16
N ILE A 59 0.35 -3.10 -4.21
CA ILE A 59 0.62 -3.78 -2.94
C ILE A 59 1.13 -5.20 -3.21
N ASP A 60 0.40 -5.98 -4.00
CA ASP A 60 0.79 -7.35 -4.36
C ASP A 60 2.16 -7.41 -5.07
N ALA A 61 2.45 -6.47 -5.97
CA ALA A 61 3.73 -6.40 -6.67
C ALA A 61 4.89 -6.09 -5.72
N THR A 62 4.67 -5.18 -4.75
CA THR A 62 5.69 -4.85 -3.75
C THR A 62 5.96 -5.99 -2.77
N GLU A 63 4.96 -6.81 -2.43
CA GLU A 63 5.16 -8.01 -1.61
C GLU A 63 5.97 -9.08 -2.32
N LYS A 64 5.67 -9.33 -3.60
CA LYS A 64 6.39 -10.32 -4.41
C LYS A 64 7.86 -9.95 -4.60
N MET A 65 8.18 -8.65 -4.65
CA MET A 65 9.58 -8.19 -4.69
C MET A 65 10.32 -8.36 -3.35
N GLN A 66 9.61 -8.42 -2.22
CA GLN A 66 10.23 -8.73 -0.92
C GLN A 66 10.51 -10.24 -0.72
N SER A 67 10.03 -11.09 -1.63
CA SER A 67 10.28 -12.53 -1.62
C SER A 67 11.08 -12.96 -2.86
N PRO A 68 12.39 -12.63 -2.99
CA PRO A 68 13.24 -13.48 -3.81
C PRO A 68 13.28 -14.84 -3.12
N SER A 69 12.83 -15.88 -3.81
CA SER A 69 12.83 -17.27 -3.35
C SER A 69 14.09 -17.59 -2.55
N ALA A 70 13.92 -18.08 -1.33
CA ALA A 70 14.94 -18.88 -0.65
C ALA A 70 14.92 -20.31 -1.20
#